data_AF-A0A556U8D3-F1
#
_entry.id   AF-A0A556U8D3-F1
#
_cell.length_a   1.000
_cell.length_b   1.000
_cell.length_c   1.000
_cell.angle_alpha   90.00
_cell.angle_beta   90.00
_cell.angle_gamma   90.00
#
_symmetry.space_group_name_H-M   'P 1'
#
loop_
_entity.id
_entity.type
_entity.pdbx_description
1 polymer ?
#
loop_
_entity_poly.entity_id
_entity_poly.type
_entity_poly.pdbx_seq_one_letter_code
_entity_poly.pdbx_strand_id
1 'polypeptide(L)'
;MARHGLLLGFLLFLILNSAAAIHTLKNIKDLKNTTTSMKEFPRHGLMLLQWFANTVDIDSSGEMQLNFDPGQGSYGLHCYGNTDIGMPFDSSDSLYHSLGDLDRGSARMLPFYVTHDFHHSVESPEKNIDRVLLQVQKSNPRKVEKVFMTEFHEEHNLDKTYEISVQLLRQIRALGTNMACNANDPRLDFSLCEFVSHQQKAAKVSMIYPQTPGLEWFLTLAGYNIDTRLDVFLQASFCKINQTANSNNDCSPLSNEISDVMHNKVQLEVKSTPNGYAKIMWCGIPEHVARMKLKIALYGSRTETNPLKEYPLNGRTYGSINTNIPLNPGLHIQLLQSEKISYYFIFKTTHYTTIWKGPEFDEANKIPPINIRGYQSSLQLYTKDGYACARLYIKKSFTSWKNVFDNSWVGIYTSKTDDNAKYKEFEWSINFKKRLEDDCPVDYEIYQYESGVHIGPGVQVRFMLTRNYGSEKARTVPWEE
;
A
#
# COMPACT_ATOMS: atom_id res chain seq x y z
N MET A 1 50.84 61.33 -3.45
CA MET A 1 49.75 61.87 -2.60
C MET A 1 48.60 62.28 -3.50
N ALA A 2 47.56 61.43 -3.60
CA ALA A 2 46.24 61.83 -4.08
C ALA A 2 45.24 60.74 -3.68
N ARG A 3 44.36 61.08 -2.73
CA ARG A 3 43.10 60.37 -2.42
C ARG A 3 42.08 60.80 -3.47
N HIS A 4 41.55 59.87 -4.25
CA HIS A 4 40.24 59.89 -4.92
C HIS A 4 39.85 58.40 -4.94
N GLY A 5 38.70 57.89 -4.54
CA GLY A 5 37.35 58.41 -4.34
C GLY A 5 36.48 57.17 -4.51
N LEU A 6 35.75 56.79 -3.44
CA LEU A 6 34.84 55.64 -3.41
C LEU A 6 33.77 55.74 -4.50
N LEU A 7 33.44 54.59 -5.11
CA LEU A 7 32.09 54.07 -5.40
C LEU A 7 32.16 53.16 -6.64
N LEU A 8 32.42 51.88 -6.42
CA LEU A 8 31.97 50.84 -7.35
C LEU A 8 31.18 49.82 -6.55
N GLY A 9 29.93 49.63 -6.98
CA GLY A 9 28.88 48.92 -6.26
C GLY A 9 29.26 47.50 -5.89
N PHE A 10 29.33 47.26 -4.59
CA PHE A 10 28.95 45.96 -4.04
C PHE A 10 27.43 45.92 -4.02
N LEU A 11 26.84 45.49 -5.13
CA LEU A 11 25.53 44.84 -5.14
C LEU A 11 25.69 43.60 -4.27
N LEU A 12 25.46 43.77 -2.97
CA LEU A 12 25.21 42.68 -2.03
C LEU A 12 23.95 41.98 -2.54
N PHE A 13 24.15 40.94 -3.34
CA PHE A 13 23.17 39.87 -3.51
C PHE A 13 23.01 39.24 -2.13
N LEU A 14 22.13 39.82 -1.33
CA LEU A 14 21.41 39.11 -0.27
C LEU A 14 20.57 38.05 -0.98
N ILE A 15 21.20 36.92 -1.32
CA ILE A 15 20.47 35.66 -1.46
C ILE A 15 20.00 35.37 -0.03
N LEU A 16 18.80 35.85 0.29
CA LEU A 16 18.02 35.29 1.38
C LEU A 16 17.90 33.80 1.05
N ASN A 17 18.72 32.98 1.69
CA ASN A 17 18.35 31.60 1.96
C ASN A 17 17.16 31.66 2.93
N SER A 18 15.97 32.00 2.42
CA SER A 18 14.75 31.75 3.15
C SER A 18 14.56 30.24 3.13
N ALA A 19 15.09 29.56 4.15
CA ALA A 19 14.56 28.25 4.51
C ALA A 19 13.07 28.47 4.78
N ALA A 20 12.21 28.13 3.81
CA ALA A 20 10.77 28.24 3.98
C ALA A 20 10.40 27.39 5.20
N ALA A 21 9.81 28.02 6.22
CA ALA A 21 9.34 27.31 7.39
C ALA A 21 8.24 26.34 6.95
N ILE A 22 8.46 25.04 7.16
CA ILE A 22 7.49 24.00 6.81
C ILE A 22 6.22 24.23 7.62
N HIS A 23 5.09 24.38 6.92
CA HIS A 23 3.81 24.66 7.58
C HIS A 23 3.24 23.39 8.21
N THR A 24 2.85 23.49 9.49
CA THR A 24 2.23 22.37 10.22
C THR A 24 0.71 22.39 10.09
N LEU A 25 0.14 21.31 9.59
CA LEU A 25 -1.30 21.08 9.49
C LEU A 25 -1.84 20.50 10.81
N LYS A 26 -2.72 21.25 11.47
CA LYS A 26 -3.21 20.92 12.82
C LYS A 26 -4.50 20.11 12.81
N ASN A 27 -5.28 20.23 11.73
CA ASN A 27 -6.61 19.64 11.62
C ASN A 27 -7.00 19.42 10.14
N ILE A 28 -8.13 18.73 9.90
CA ILE A 28 -8.59 18.39 8.54
C ILE A 28 -8.95 19.65 7.73
N LYS A 29 -9.38 20.75 8.36
CA LYS A 29 -9.67 22.02 7.69
C LYS A 29 -8.40 22.67 7.17
N ASP A 30 -7.30 22.62 7.92
CA ASP A 30 -5.98 23.08 7.45
C ASP A 30 -5.58 22.25 6.21
N LEU A 31 -5.72 20.93 6.28
CA LEU A 31 -5.46 20.02 5.16
C LEU A 31 -6.34 20.34 3.95
N LYS A 32 -7.62 20.63 4.13
CA LYS A 32 -8.55 21.05 3.06
C LYS A 32 -8.12 22.36 2.40
N ASN A 33 -7.52 23.27 3.15
CA ASN A 33 -7.15 24.60 2.65
C ASN A 33 -5.75 24.66 2.01
N THR A 34 -4.98 23.58 2.04
CA THR A 34 -3.69 23.52 1.33
C THR A 34 -3.87 23.57 -0.19
N THR A 35 -2.88 24.11 -0.89
CA THR A 35 -2.83 24.17 -2.36
C THR A 35 -2.31 22.87 -3.00
N THR A 36 -2.18 21.80 -2.22
CA THR A 36 -1.67 20.51 -2.70
C THR A 36 -2.61 19.90 -3.74
N SER A 37 -2.01 19.27 -4.75
CA SER A 37 -2.72 18.50 -5.78
C SER A 37 -3.15 17.11 -5.31
N MET A 38 -2.78 16.68 -4.09
CA MET A 38 -3.14 15.38 -3.49
C MET A 38 -4.64 15.11 -3.32
N LYS A 39 -5.49 16.10 -3.61
CA LYS A 39 -6.95 16.03 -3.51
C LYS A 39 -7.62 15.56 -4.80
N GLU A 40 -6.86 15.28 -5.84
CA GLU A 40 -7.38 14.92 -7.17
C GLU A 40 -7.09 13.46 -7.51
N PHE A 41 -7.88 12.85 -8.39
CA PHE A 41 -7.50 11.58 -9.02
C PHE A 41 -6.34 11.83 -10.01
N PRO A 42 -5.31 10.97 -10.09
CA PRO A 42 -5.15 9.65 -9.46
C PRO A 42 -4.21 9.67 -8.25
N ARG A 43 -4.27 10.71 -7.42
CA ARG A 43 -3.41 10.90 -6.26
C ARG A 43 -3.85 10.00 -5.10
N HIS A 44 -2.89 9.39 -4.43
CA HIS A 44 -3.10 8.45 -3.32
C HIS A 44 -2.68 9.03 -1.96
N GLY A 45 -2.16 10.26 -1.91
CA GLY A 45 -1.59 10.87 -0.71
C GLY A 45 -2.56 10.92 0.47
N LEU A 46 -3.84 11.25 0.23
CA LEU A 46 -4.85 11.24 1.29
C LEU A 46 -5.17 9.80 1.75
N MET A 47 -5.33 8.85 0.85
CA MET A 47 -5.53 7.44 1.20
C MET A 47 -4.36 6.91 2.03
N LEU A 48 -3.13 7.30 1.66
CA LEU A 48 -1.91 6.93 2.35
C LEU A 48 -1.82 7.55 3.75
N LEU A 49 -2.17 8.82 3.89
CA LEU A 49 -2.21 9.51 5.18
C LEU A 49 -3.27 8.88 6.12
N GLN A 50 -4.43 8.54 5.58
CA GLN A 50 -5.47 7.84 6.34
C GLN A 50 -5.02 6.45 6.79
N TRP A 51 -4.36 5.70 5.90
CA TRP A 51 -3.78 4.40 6.25
C TRP A 51 -2.75 4.54 7.38
N PHE A 52 -1.82 5.48 7.24
CA PHE A 52 -0.80 5.74 8.25
C PHE A 52 -1.42 6.15 9.59
N ALA A 53 -2.39 7.06 9.57
CA ALA A 53 -3.09 7.53 10.76
C ALA A 53 -3.84 6.40 11.50
N ASN A 54 -4.22 5.31 10.84
CA ASN A 54 -4.81 4.13 11.47
C ASN A 54 -3.79 3.05 11.85
N THR A 55 -2.56 3.13 11.33
CA THR A 55 -1.51 2.12 11.53
C THR A 55 -0.55 2.47 12.65
N VAL A 56 -0.24 3.76 12.84
CA VAL A 56 0.67 4.21 13.91
C VAL A 56 -0.03 4.15 15.27
N ASP A 57 0.62 3.69 16.32
CA ASP A 57 0.09 3.83 17.69
C ASP A 57 0.40 5.23 18.21
N ILE A 58 -0.59 5.90 18.80
CA ILE A 58 -0.44 7.24 19.38
C ILE A 58 -0.93 7.15 20.82
N ASP A 59 -0.03 7.36 21.78
CA ASP A 59 -0.39 7.32 23.19
C ASP A 59 -1.08 8.63 23.66
N SER A 60 -1.43 8.74 24.94
CA SER A 60 -2.07 9.94 25.50
C SER A 60 -1.16 11.19 25.45
N SER A 61 0.15 11.03 25.61
CA SER A 61 1.15 12.11 25.49
C SER A 61 1.32 12.62 24.05
N GLY A 62 0.93 11.81 23.05
CA GLY A 62 1.11 12.12 21.64
C GLY A 62 2.38 11.51 21.04
N GLU A 63 3.06 10.63 21.78
CA GLU A 63 4.18 9.87 21.26
C GLU A 63 3.67 8.86 20.23
N MET A 64 4.34 8.80 19.08
CA MET A 64 3.97 7.95 17.95
C MET A 64 4.90 6.74 17.84
N GLN A 65 4.32 5.57 17.67
CA GLN A 65 5.04 4.30 17.71
C GLN A 65 4.51 3.36 16.61
N LEU A 66 5.39 2.87 15.74
CA LEU A 66 5.05 1.81 14.78
C LEU A 66 5.12 0.44 15.46
N ASN A 67 4.23 -0.46 15.05
CA ASN A 67 4.24 -1.87 15.46
C ASN A 67 5.23 -2.74 14.66
N PHE A 68 5.83 -2.20 13.60
CA PHE A 68 6.91 -2.77 12.80
C PHE A 68 8.12 -1.82 12.74
N ASP A 69 9.28 -2.32 12.32
CA ASP A 69 10.47 -1.51 12.08
C ASP A 69 10.47 -0.99 10.62
N PRO A 70 10.42 0.34 10.38
CA PRO A 70 10.34 0.90 9.04
C PRO A 70 11.60 0.60 8.20
N GLY A 71 12.73 0.33 8.86
CA GLY A 71 13.95 -0.13 8.22
C GLY A 71 13.87 -1.55 7.67
N GLN A 72 12.78 -2.30 7.85
CA GLN A 72 12.60 -3.60 7.19
C GLN A 72 11.96 -3.48 5.80
N GLY A 73 11.46 -2.30 5.47
CA GLY A 73 10.87 -1.97 4.17
C GLY A 73 9.47 -2.50 3.92
N SER A 74 8.75 -2.92 4.97
CA SER A 74 7.33 -3.26 4.89
C SER A 74 6.52 -2.09 4.32
N TYR A 75 5.44 -2.39 3.58
CA TYR A 75 4.55 -1.38 2.98
C TYR A 75 5.21 -0.42 1.99
N GLY A 76 6.38 -0.76 1.44
CA GLY A 76 7.11 0.12 0.52
C GLY A 76 7.95 1.18 1.22
N LEU A 77 8.06 1.13 2.56
CA LEU A 77 8.97 2.00 3.30
C LEU A 77 10.40 1.79 2.84
N HIS A 78 11.13 2.88 2.72
CA HIS A 78 12.55 2.86 2.39
C HIS A 78 13.20 4.11 2.95
N CYS A 79 14.51 4.09 3.13
CA CYS A 79 15.23 5.26 3.60
C CYS A 79 15.12 6.36 2.55
N TYR A 80 14.81 7.57 3.01
CA TYR A 80 14.83 8.76 2.19
C TYR A 80 16.25 9.36 2.25
N GLY A 81 16.95 9.33 1.13
CA GLY A 81 18.37 9.71 1.03
C GLY A 81 18.60 11.18 1.39
N ASN A 82 19.39 11.43 2.43
CA ASN A 82 19.70 12.75 2.96
C ASN A 82 20.90 13.42 2.26
N THR A 83 21.19 13.10 0.98
CA THR A 83 22.49 13.44 0.39
C THR A 83 22.56 14.77 -0.36
N ASP A 84 21.45 15.46 -0.66
CA ASP A 84 21.53 16.74 -1.41
C ASP A 84 20.45 17.79 -1.06
N ILE A 85 19.67 17.60 0.00
CA ILE A 85 18.47 18.42 0.21
C ILE A 85 18.70 19.39 1.37
N GLY A 86 18.66 20.69 1.06
CA GLY A 86 18.61 21.81 2.01
C GLY A 86 17.31 21.87 2.83
N MET A 87 16.84 20.71 3.28
CA MET A 87 15.76 20.57 4.24
C MET A 87 16.29 20.87 5.66
N PRO A 88 15.51 21.51 6.54
CA PRO A 88 15.91 21.85 7.92
C PRO A 88 15.90 20.63 8.85
N PHE A 89 16.37 19.48 8.38
CA PHE A 89 16.16 18.14 8.94
C PHE A 89 17.45 17.50 9.49
N ASP A 90 18.42 18.35 9.82
CA ASP A 90 19.75 17.95 10.25
C ASP A 90 19.78 17.65 11.75
N SER A 91 19.37 16.44 12.12
CA SER A 91 19.72 15.87 13.42
C SER A 91 20.43 14.54 13.21
N SER A 92 21.63 14.39 13.76
CA SER A 92 22.46 13.18 13.68
C SER A 92 21.79 11.92 14.23
N ASP A 93 20.72 12.11 15.01
CA ASP A 93 20.07 11.09 15.82
C ASP A 93 18.74 10.60 15.23
N SER A 94 18.38 11.10 14.03
CA SER A 94 17.16 10.71 13.33
C SER A 94 17.43 10.02 12.00
N LEU A 95 16.50 9.19 11.56
CA LEU A 95 16.43 8.61 10.23
C LEU A 95 15.15 9.05 9.54
N TYR A 96 15.20 9.17 8.22
CA TYR A 96 14.04 9.52 7.41
C TYR A 96 13.63 8.34 6.54
N HIS A 97 12.35 8.00 6.58
CA HIS A 97 11.77 6.97 5.74
C HIS A 97 10.68 7.56 4.86
N SER A 98 10.65 7.15 3.60
CA SER A 98 9.64 7.53 2.64
C SER A 98 8.65 6.39 2.46
N LEU A 99 7.36 6.72 2.53
CA LEU A 99 6.23 5.86 2.27
C LEU A 99 5.45 6.41 1.06
N GLY A 100 4.90 5.53 0.23
CA GLY A 100 4.00 5.93 -0.86
C GLY A 100 4.60 5.83 -2.25
N ASP A 101 5.83 5.32 -2.38
CA ASP A 101 6.35 4.89 -3.66
C ASP A 101 5.77 3.51 -4.02
N LEU A 102 4.72 3.51 -4.84
CA LEU A 102 3.94 2.34 -5.25
C LEU A 102 4.64 1.51 -6.34
N ASP A 103 5.78 1.97 -6.87
CA ASP A 103 6.60 1.19 -7.78
C ASP A 103 7.42 0.11 -7.06
N ARG A 104 7.66 0.28 -5.75
CA ARG A 104 8.41 -0.67 -4.92
C ARG A 104 7.63 -1.97 -4.70
N GLY A 105 8.35 -3.09 -4.76
CA GLY A 105 7.73 -4.42 -4.62
C GLY A 105 6.99 -4.64 -3.31
N SER A 106 7.47 -4.10 -2.19
CA SER A 106 6.83 -4.22 -0.86
C SER A 106 5.65 -3.26 -0.66
N ALA A 107 5.42 -2.30 -1.57
CA ALA A 107 4.22 -1.45 -1.55
C ALA A 107 2.94 -2.27 -1.78
N ARG A 108 3.05 -3.49 -2.32
CA ARG A 108 1.94 -4.46 -2.44
C ARG A 108 1.32 -4.88 -1.10
N MET A 109 2.03 -4.66 0.01
CA MET A 109 1.49 -4.85 1.35
C MET A 109 0.46 -3.77 1.73
N LEU A 110 0.47 -2.61 1.07
CA LEU A 110 -0.52 -1.56 1.33
C LEU A 110 -1.95 -2.06 1.02
N PRO A 111 -2.97 -1.56 1.73
CA PRO A 111 -4.34 -1.89 1.42
C PRO A 111 -4.71 -1.46 0.00
N PHE A 112 -5.64 -2.20 -0.61
CA PHE A 112 -6.04 -1.95 -1.98
C PHE A 112 -6.56 -0.53 -2.20
N TYR A 113 -7.30 0.07 -1.26
CA TYR A 113 -7.80 1.45 -1.43
C TYR A 113 -6.68 2.51 -1.57
N VAL A 114 -5.47 2.20 -1.08
CA VAL A 114 -4.30 3.07 -1.24
C VAL A 114 -3.67 2.91 -2.62
N THR A 115 -3.65 1.69 -3.16
CA THR A 115 -3.01 1.38 -4.46
C THR A 115 -3.99 1.36 -5.63
N HIS A 116 -5.28 1.46 -5.37
CA HIS A 116 -6.34 1.27 -6.35
C HIS A 116 -6.21 2.22 -7.55
N ASP A 117 -6.05 3.52 -7.27
CA ASP A 117 -5.98 4.55 -8.30
C ASP A 117 -4.69 4.43 -9.12
N PHE A 118 -3.58 4.11 -8.48
CA PHE A 118 -2.31 3.81 -9.15
C PHE A 118 -2.44 2.69 -10.18
N HIS A 119 -3.22 1.64 -9.88
CA HIS A 119 -3.45 0.53 -10.80
C HIS A 119 -4.42 0.82 -11.94
N HIS A 120 -5.30 1.81 -11.79
CA HIS A 120 -6.34 2.18 -12.76
C HIS A 120 -6.02 3.47 -13.55
N SER A 121 -4.83 4.04 -13.37
CA SER A 121 -4.38 5.27 -14.04
C SER A 121 -3.01 5.10 -14.69
N VAL A 122 -2.76 3.95 -15.31
CA VAL A 122 -1.41 3.52 -15.77
C VAL A 122 -0.67 4.58 -16.60
N GLU A 123 -1.39 5.36 -17.40
CA GLU A 123 -0.82 6.39 -18.28
C GLU A 123 -0.56 7.73 -17.60
N SER A 124 -1.07 7.95 -16.37
CA SER A 124 -0.89 9.22 -15.67
C SER A 124 0.50 9.31 -15.03
N PRO A 125 1.26 10.39 -15.26
CA PRO A 125 2.52 10.63 -14.57
C PRO A 125 2.33 10.99 -13.09
N GLU A 126 1.14 11.42 -12.68
CA GLU A 126 0.88 11.89 -11.31
C GLU A 126 0.47 10.78 -10.33
N LYS A 127 0.28 9.55 -10.81
CA LYS A 127 -0.27 8.43 -10.02
C LYS A 127 0.63 7.92 -8.89
N ASN A 128 1.91 8.31 -8.86
CA ASN A 128 2.91 7.78 -7.92
C ASN A 128 3.85 8.86 -7.36
N ILE A 129 3.36 10.09 -7.18
CA ILE A 129 4.21 11.19 -6.66
C ILE A 129 3.92 11.52 -5.19
N ASP A 130 2.86 11.01 -4.59
CA ASP A 130 2.57 11.32 -3.18
C ASP A 130 3.46 10.54 -2.23
N ARG A 131 4.01 11.23 -1.22
CA ARG A 131 4.86 10.64 -0.18
C ARG A 131 4.40 11.07 1.21
N VAL A 132 4.46 10.12 2.14
CA VAL A 132 4.45 10.40 3.59
C VAL A 132 5.86 10.12 4.10
N LEU A 133 6.54 11.14 4.60
CA LEU A 133 7.88 11.02 5.18
C LEU A 133 7.77 10.87 6.69
N LEU A 134 8.54 9.93 7.23
CA LEU A 134 8.62 9.65 8.66
C LEU A 134 10.01 10.00 9.16
N GLN A 135 10.09 10.92 10.12
CA GLN A 135 11.29 11.11 10.92
C GLN A 135 11.22 10.18 12.12
N VAL A 136 12.20 9.30 12.28
CA VAL A 136 12.24 8.31 13.36
C VAL A 136 13.54 8.35 14.14
N GLN A 137 13.50 7.95 15.41
CA GLN A 137 14.70 7.88 16.25
C GLN A 137 15.66 6.81 15.76
N LYS A 138 16.92 7.16 15.52
CA LYS A 138 17.95 6.19 15.09
C LYS A 138 18.17 5.07 16.11
N SER A 139 18.08 5.38 17.41
CA SER A 139 18.23 4.41 18.50
C SER A 139 17.03 3.46 18.63
N ASN A 140 15.83 3.92 18.23
CA ASN A 140 14.61 3.13 18.19
C ASN A 140 13.76 3.54 16.96
N PRO A 141 14.04 2.96 15.77
CA PRO A 141 13.42 3.39 14.51
C PRO A 141 11.89 3.22 14.45
N ARG A 142 11.30 2.54 15.42
CA ARG A 142 9.85 2.43 15.53
C ARG A 142 9.20 3.66 16.18
N LYS A 143 9.96 4.49 16.89
CA LYS A 143 9.47 5.76 17.44
C LYS A 143 9.50 6.81 16.34
N VAL A 144 8.32 7.33 16.01
CA VAL A 144 8.15 8.39 15.01
C VAL A 144 8.13 9.73 15.74
N GLU A 145 9.06 10.61 15.38
CA GLU A 145 9.17 11.95 15.97
C GLU A 145 8.30 12.95 15.22
N LYS A 146 8.34 12.89 13.88
CA LYS A 146 7.58 13.78 13.00
C LYS A 146 7.10 13.04 11.76
N VAL A 147 6.01 13.56 11.20
CA VAL A 147 5.38 13.04 9.99
C VAL A 147 5.22 14.21 9.03
N PHE A 148 5.60 14.00 7.77
CA PHE A 148 5.44 14.98 6.72
C PHE A 148 4.68 14.38 5.55
N MET A 149 3.98 15.22 4.81
CA MET A 149 3.35 14.87 3.56
C MET A 149 3.96 15.74 2.47
N THR A 150 4.38 15.13 1.36
CA THR A 150 5.08 15.83 0.27
C THR A 150 4.80 15.19 -1.09
N GLU A 151 5.10 15.92 -2.15
CA GLU A 151 5.06 15.43 -3.53
C GLU A 151 6.50 15.21 -4.01
N PHE A 152 6.79 14.01 -4.52
CA PHE A 152 8.05 13.68 -5.15
C PHE A 152 8.07 14.22 -6.59
N HIS A 153 8.95 15.18 -6.83
CA HIS A 153 9.28 15.72 -8.15
C HIS A 153 10.80 15.67 -8.32
N GLU A 154 11.30 15.51 -9.55
CA GLU A 154 12.75 15.52 -9.82
C GLU A 154 13.40 16.84 -9.36
N GLU A 155 12.69 17.95 -9.55
CA GLU A 155 13.02 19.26 -8.97
C GLU A 155 12.36 19.38 -7.59
N HIS A 156 13.17 19.35 -6.53
CA HIS A 156 12.68 19.38 -5.16
C HIS A 156 12.03 20.72 -4.84
N ASN A 157 10.70 20.72 -4.68
CA ASN A 157 9.94 21.90 -4.26
C ASN A 157 9.44 21.74 -2.81
N LEU A 158 10.14 22.39 -1.88
CA LEU A 158 9.77 22.41 -0.46
C LEU A 158 8.41 23.06 -0.19
N ASP A 159 7.89 23.88 -1.10
CA ASP A 159 6.61 24.58 -0.95
C ASP A 159 5.40 23.62 -0.91
N LYS A 160 5.61 22.36 -1.29
CA LYS A 160 4.59 21.30 -1.25
C LYS A 160 4.77 20.31 -0.11
N THR A 161 5.65 20.61 0.84
CA THR A 161 5.87 19.79 2.04
C THR A 161 5.15 20.38 3.24
N TYR A 162 4.36 19.56 3.93
CA TYR A 162 3.63 19.94 5.12
C TYR A 162 3.97 19.00 6.28
N GLU A 163 4.19 19.55 7.47
CA GLU A 163 4.28 18.76 8.70
C GLU A 163 2.87 18.40 9.17
N ILE A 164 2.65 17.14 9.52
CA ILE A 164 1.37 16.63 10.00
C ILE A 164 1.41 16.54 11.51
N SER A 165 0.54 17.30 12.18
CA SER A 165 0.43 17.23 13.63
C SER A 165 -0.18 15.92 14.12
N VAL A 166 0.17 15.53 15.35
CA VAL A 166 -0.48 14.43 16.07
C VAL A 166 -1.98 14.65 16.23
N GLN A 167 -2.42 15.91 16.38
CA GLN A 167 -3.84 16.26 16.48
C GLN A 167 -4.60 15.91 15.20
N LEU A 168 -4.03 16.20 14.03
CA LEU A 168 -4.61 15.82 12.74
C LEU A 168 -4.71 14.30 12.61
N LEU A 169 -3.65 13.55 12.94
CA LEU A 169 -3.69 12.07 12.89
C LEU A 169 -4.79 11.48 13.80
N ARG A 170 -4.95 12.03 15.02
CA ARG A 170 -6.04 11.65 15.93
C ARG A 170 -7.42 11.97 15.35
N GLN A 171 -7.60 13.12 14.71
CA GLN A 171 -8.86 13.47 14.04
C GLN A 171 -9.20 12.47 12.94
N ILE A 172 -8.22 12.12 12.09
CA ILE A 172 -8.42 11.15 10.99
C ILE A 172 -8.84 9.79 11.56
N ARG A 173 -8.15 9.29 12.59
CA ARG A 173 -8.49 8.01 13.24
C ARG A 173 -9.88 8.03 13.87
N ALA A 174 -10.26 9.16 14.49
CA ALA A 174 -11.57 9.28 15.13
C ALA A 174 -12.74 9.13 14.16
N LEU A 175 -12.57 9.44 12.87
CA LEU A 175 -13.59 9.24 11.84
C LEU A 175 -13.88 7.76 11.56
N GLY A 176 -12.94 6.85 11.86
CA GLY A 176 -13.15 5.40 11.74
C GLY A 176 -13.94 4.76 12.88
N THR A 177 -14.23 5.51 13.94
CA THR A 177 -15.08 5.06 15.05
C THR A 177 -16.52 5.52 14.81
N ASN A 178 -17.52 4.67 15.14
CA ASN A 178 -18.95 4.95 14.95
C ASN A 178 -19.28 6.43 15.23
N MET A 179 -19.35 7.23 14.17
CA MET A 179 -19.79 8.60 14.25
C MET A 179 -21.26 8.54 14.66
N ALA A 180 -21.64 9.22 15.74
CA ALA A 180 -23.05 9.41 16.00
C ALA A 180 -23.59 10.16 14.79
N CYS A 181 -24.49 9.54 14.02
CA CYS A 181 -25.14 10.17 12.86
C CYS A 181 -26.11 11.26 13.33
N ASN A 182 -25.60 12.29 14.00
CA ASN A 182 -26.34 13.47 14.39
C ASN A 182 -25.47 14.71 14.19
N ALA A 183 -26.10 15.83 13.85
CA ALA A 183 -25.44 17.13 13.64
C ALA A 183 -24.82 17.72 14.94
N ASN A 184 -24.80 16.96 16.03
CA ASN A 184 -24.33 17.38 17.35
C ASN A 184 -23.01 16.69 17.74
N ASP A 185 -22.34 15.98 16.82
CA ASP A 185 -21.00 15.45 17.07
C ASP A 185 -20.02 16.63 17.18
N PRO A 186 -19.36 16.85 18.33
CA PRO A 186 -18.46 17.99 18.53
C PRO A 186 -17.23 17.96 17.62
N ARG A 187 -17.01 16.88 16.86
CA ARG A 187 -15.96 16.75 15.83
C ARG A 187 -16.39 17.32 14.47
N LEU A 188 -17.68 17.57 14.25
CA LEU A 188 -18.28 17.99 12.98
C LEU A 188 -19.08 19.28 13.19
N ASP A 189 -18.39 20.42 13.26
CA ASP A 189 -19.02 21.75 13.36
C ASP A 189 -19.59 22.18 12.01
N PHE A 190 -20.77 21.66 11.66
CA PHE A 190 -21.43 21.90 10.37
C PHE A 190 -22.87 22.37 10.55
N SER A 191 -23.33 23.21 9.62
CA SER A 191 -24.76 23.40 9.40
C SER A 191 -25.42 22.10 8.91
N LEU A 192 -26.75 22.00 9.08
CA LEU A 192 -27.51 20.84 8.60
C LEU A 192 -27.33 20.60 7.08
N CYS A 193 -27.26 21.67 6.28
CA CYS A 193 -27.05 21.57 4.84
C CYS A 193 -25.65 21.04 4.49
N GLU A 194 -24.62 21.51 5.18
CA GLU A 194 -23.24 21.00 5.02
C GLU A 194 -23.17 19.52 5.40
N PHE A 195 -23.81 19.13 6.51
CA PHE A 195 -23.88 17.74 6.92
C PHE A 195 -24.51 16.84 5.84
N VAL A 196 -25.68 17.20 5.31
CA VAL A 196 -26.36 16.43 4.25
C VAL A 196 -25.48 16.34 2.99
N SER A 197 -24.84 17.44 2.59
CA SER A 197 -23.92 17.44 1.44
C SER A 197 -22.73 16.51 1.66
N HIS A 198 -22.12 16.55 2.85
CA HIS A 198 -21.00 15.68 3.20
C HIS A 198 -21.43 14.21 3.28
N GLN A 199 -22.63 13.92 3.79
CA GLN A 199 -23.16 12.56 3.83
C GLN A 199 -23.32 11.96 2.42
N GLN A 200 -23.81 12.75 1.46
CA GLN A 200 -23.92 12.32 0.06
C GLN A 200 -22.54 12.02 -0.55
N LYS A 201 -21.55 12.87 -0.28
CA LYS A 201 -20.15 12.65 -0.72
C LYS A 201 -19.53 11.41 -0.07
N ALA A 202 -19.73 11.21 1.23
CA ALA A 202 -19.26 10.02 1.94
C ALA A 202 -19.89 8.73 1.38
N ALA A 203 -21.17 8.75 1.00
CA ALA A 203 -21.80 7.62 0.33
C ALA A 203 -21.11 7.26 -1.00
N LYS A 204 -20.76 8.28 -1.82
CA LYS A 204 -19.99 8.07 -3.06
C LYS A 204 -18.61 7.46 -2.80
N VAL A 205 -17.90 7.92 -1.75
CA VAL A 205 -16.60 7.35 -1.39
C VAL A 205 -16.74 5.90 -0.92
N SER A 206 -17.74 5.60 -0.10
CA SER A 206 -18.02 4.24 0.40
C SER A 206 -18.27 3.24 -0.74
N MET A 207 -18.77 3.75 -1.86
CA MET A 207 -19.02 2.97 -3.06
C MET A 207 -17.75 2.73 -3.88
N ILE A 208 -16.85 3.71 -3.97
CA ILE A 208 -15.55 3.56 -4.65
C ILE A 208 -14.60 2.67 -3.83
N TYR A 209 -14.56 2.87 -2.51
CA TYR A 209 -13.66 2.19 -1.58
C TYR A 209 -14.44 1.49 -0.45
N PRO A 210 -15.11 0.35 -0.76
CA PRO A 210 -15.91 -0.34 0.24
C PRO A 210 -15.07 -0.89 1.39
N GLN A 211 -15.67 -0.97 2.59
CA GLN A 211 -15.07 -1.52 3.81
C GLN A 211 -13.81 -0.79 4.32
N THR A 212 -13.75 0.53 4.14
CA THR A 212 -12.67 1.35 4.73
C THR A 212 -13.25 2.39 5.68
N PRO A 213 -13.67 2.01 6.91
CA PRO A 213 -14.34 2.93 7.83
C PRO A 213 -13.56 4.23 8.06
N GLY A 214 -14.28 5.36 7.99
CA GLY A 214 -13.72 6.68 8.19
C GLY A 214 -13.00 7.27 6.97
N LEU A 215 -12.66 6.46 5.95
CA LEU A 215 -12.09 7.00 4.70
C LEU A 215 -13.12 7.88 3.99
N GLU A 216 -14.40 7.50 4.03
CA GLU A 216 -15.49 8.22 3.41
C GLU A 216 -15.64 9.64 3.93
N TRP A 217 -15.60 9.80 5.26
CA TRP A 217 -15.65 11.10 5.89
C TRP A 217 -14.33 11.83 5.72
N PHE A 218 -13.20 11.15 5.85
CA PHE A 218 -11.90 11.80 5.72
C PHE A 218 -11.70 12.43 4.34
N LEU A 219 -11.91 11.69 3.24
CA LEU A 219 -11.76 12.23 1.88
C LEU A 219 -12.75 13.37 1.62
N THR A 220 -13.98 13.24 2.12
CA THR A 220 -15.02 14.27 2.00
C THR A 220 -14.61 15.57 2.71
N LEU A 221 -14.09 15.47 3.93
CA LEU A 221 -13.74 16.63 4.76
C LEU A 221 -12.39 17.25 4.37
N ALA A 222 -11.44 16.43 3.90
CA ALA A 222 -10.16 16.89 3.37
C ALA A 222 -10.28 17.57 1.99
N GLY A 223 -11.47 17.54 1.38
CA GLY A 223 -11.76 18.20 0.10
C GLY A 223 -11.25 17.43 -1.12
N TYR A 224 -11.20 16.09 -1.04
CA TYR A 224 -10.92 15.26 -2.21
C TYR A 224 -11.99 15.45 -3.29
N ASN A 225 -11.59 15.44 -4.55
CA ASN A 225 -12.49 15.60 -5.70
C ASN A 225 -13.23 14.29 -6.00
N ILE A 226 -14.19 13.99 -5.12
CA ILE A 226 -14.98 12.76 -5.13
C ILE A 226 -15.81 12.63 -6.41
N ASP A 227 -16.32 13.74 -6.95
CA ASP A 227 -17.20 13.72 -8.13
C ASP A 227 -16.41 13.31 -9.38
N THR A 228 -15.26 13.93 -9.63
CA THR A 228 -14.36 13.52 -10.73
C THR A 228 -13.91 12.08 -10.57
N ARG A 229 -13.54 11.68 -9.34
CA ARG A 229 -13.12 10.30 -9.07
C ARG A 229 -14.24 9.31 -9.32
N LEU A 230 -15.46 9.66 -8.94
CA LEU A 230 -16.65 8.85 -9.17
C LEU A 230 -16.91 8.68 -10.66
N ASP A 231 -16.84 9.73 -11.45
CA ASP A 231 -17.03 9.64 -12.91
C ASP A 231 -16.03 8.67 -13.54
N VAL A 232 -14.76 8.71 -13.12
CA VAL A 232 -13.74 7.74 -13.56
C VAL A 232 -14.08 6.32 -13.10
N PHE A 233 -14.54 6.15 -11.85
CA PHE A 233 -14.96 4.85 -11.32
C PHE A 233 -16.13 4.27 -12.13
N LEU A 234 -17.14 5.10 -12.45
CA LEU A 234 -18.30 4.69 -13.25
C LEU A 234 -17.88 4.38 -14.68
N GLN A 235 -17.04 5.19 -15.32
CA GLN A 235 -16.53 4.92 -16.67
C GLN A 235 -15.72 3.62 -16.75
N ALA A 236 -15.00 3.25 -15.68
CA ALA A 236 -14.28 1.99 -15.60
C ALA A 236 -15.21 0.80 -15.28
N SER A 237 -16.21 1.01 -14.40
CA SER A 237 -17.13 -0.03 -13.93
C SER A 237 -18.28 -0.32 -14.91
N PHE A 238 -18.64 0.65 -15.74
CA PHE A 238 -19.68 0.52 -16.76
C PHE A 238 -19.02 0.54 -18.14
N CYS A 239 -19.33 -0.44 -18.99
CA CYS A 239 -19.14 -0.29 -20.43
C CYS A 239 -19.76 1.06 -20.86
N LYS A 240 -19.19 1.73 -21.86
CA LYS A 240 -19.88 2.79 -22.63
C LYS A 240 -21.21 2.24 -23.16
N ILE A 241 -22.25 2.28 -22.35
CA ILE A 241 -23.61 2.28 -22.84
C ILE A 241 -23.77 3.70 -23.36
N ASN A 242 -24.00 3.86 -24.66
CA ASN A 242 -24.39 5.12 -25.25
C ASN A 242 -25.70 5.59 -24.59
N GLN A 243 -25.60 6.26 -23.45
CA GLN A 243 -26.68 7.06 -22.91
C GLN A 243 -26.46 8.46 -23.43
N THR A 244 -27.14 8.79 -24.52
CA THR A 244 -27.53 10.18 -24.78
C THR A 244 -28.45 10.60 -23.65
N ALA A 245 -27.88 11.09 -22.56
CA ALA A 245 -28.62 11.75 -21.51
C ALA A 245 -28.55 13.25 -21.78
N ASN A 246 -29.70 13.80 -22.21
CA ASN A 246 -29.94 15.24 -22.20
C ASN A 246 -29.64 15.80 -20.80
N SER A 247 -28.91 16.91 -20.76
CA SER A 247 -28.71 17.69 -19.55
C SER A 247 -30.03 18.33 -19.13
N ASN A 248 -30.71 17.73 -18.16
CA ASN A 248 -31.61 18.46 -17.29
C ASN A 248 -31.41 17.95 -15.86
N ASN A 249 -31.04 18.89 -14.99
CA ASN A 249 -30.90 18.70 -13.56
C ASN A 249 -32.24 18.23 -12.98
N ASP A 250 -32.34 16.96 -12.64
CA ASP A 250 -33.36 16.47 -11.72
C ASP A 250 -32.74 15.42 -10.79
N CYS A 251 -32.88 15.67 -9.49
CA CYS A 251 -32.53 14.76 -8.41
C CYS A 251 -33.48 13.55 -8.43
N SER A 252 -33.26 12.62 -9.35
CA SER A 252 -33.93 11.32 -9.35
C SER A 252 -33.08 10.30 -8.58
N PRO A 253 -33.68 9.27 -7.97
CA PRO A 253 -32.93 8.18 -7.36
C PRO A 253 -32.09 7.51 -8.42
N LEU A 254 -30.86 7.18 -8.05
CA LEU A 254 -29.96 6.33 -8.81
C LEU A 254 -30.73 5.08 -9.25
N SER A 255 -30.77 4.77 -10.56
CA SER A 255 -31.64 3.71 -11.07
C SER A 255 -31.42 2.38 -10.35
N ASN A 256 -32.46 1.56 -10.23
CA ASN A 256 -32.40 0.29 -9.50
C ASN A 256 -31.28 -0.65 -9.99
N GLU A 257 -30.91 -0.59 -11.28
CA GLU A 257 -29.78 -1.34 -11.84
C GLU A 257 -28.42 -0.85 -11.33
N ILE A 258 -28.27 0.47 -11.13
CA ILE A 258 -27.07 1.08 -10.58
C ILE A 258 -26.93 0.76 -9.09
N SER A 259 -28.04 0.74 -8.34
CA SER A 259 -28.07 0.29 -6.94
C SER A 259 -27.53 -1.14 -6.76
N ASP A 260 -27.92 -2.08 -7.63
CA ASP A 260 -27.49 -3.48 -7.53
C ASP A 260 -26.00 -3.72 -7.88
N VAL A 261 -25.38 -2.89 -8.73
CA VAL A 261 -23.90 -2.87 -8.89
C VAL A 261 -23.24 -2.42 -7.61
N MET A 262 -23.79 -1.38 -6.99
CA MET A 262 -23.15 -0.60 -5.93
C MET A 262 -23.25 -1.21 -4.55
N HIS A 263 -24.20 -2.11 -4.31
CA HIS A 263 -24.30 -2.90 -3.08
C HIS A 263 -23.42 -4.16 -3.11
N ASN A 264 -22.98 -4.57 -4.29
CA ASN A 264 -22.20 -5.79 -4.48
C ASN A 264 -20.71 -5.49 -4.38
N LYS A 265 -20.12 -5.88 -3.24
CA LYS A 265 -18.70 -5.70 -2.96
C LYS A 265 -17.86 -6.68 -3.80
N VAL A 266 -17.46 -6.25 -4.98
CA VAL A 266 -16.58 -7.05 -5.85
C VAL A 266 -15.22 -7.23 -5.16
N GLN A 267 -14.80 -8.48 -5.01
CA GLN A 267 -13.49 -8.84 -4.49
C GLN A 267 -12.83 -9.80 -5.48
N LEU A 268 -11.62 -9.48 -5.92
CA LEU A 268 -10.80 -10.28 -6.83
C LEU A 268 -9.46 -10.55 -6.15
N GLU A 269 -9.17 -11.80 -5.79
CA GLU A 269 -8.00 -12.14 -4.98
C GLU A 269 -7.21 -13.33 -5.52
N VAL A 270 -5.89 -13.19 -5.48
CA VAL A 270 -4.96 -14.29 -5.72
C VAL A 270 -4.57 -14.88 -4.37
N LYS A 271 -4.73 -16.20 -4.27
CA LYS A 271 -4.56 -16.99 -3.07
C LYS A 271 -3.68 -18.21 -3.34
N SER A 272 -3.34 -19.00 -2.31
CA SER A 272 -2.50 -20.19 -2.48
C SER A 272 -3.30 -21.48 -2.48
N THR A 273 -2.96 -22.39 -3.39
CA THR A 273 -3.34 -23.79 -3.27
C THR A 273 -2.37 -24.51 -2.31
N PRO A 274 -2.72 -25.71 -1.80
CA PRO A 274 -1.79 -26.53 -1.00
C PRO A 274 -0.51 -26.94 -1.72
N ASN A 275 -0.49 -26.87 -3.06
CA ASN A 275 0.63 -27.29 -3.90
C ASN A 275 1.45 -26.10 -4.44
N GLY A 276 1.32 -24.91 -3.86
CA GLY A 276 2.13 -23.76 -4.27
C GLY A 276 1.67 -23.04 -5.54
N TYR A 277 0.54 -23.43 -6.12
CA TYR A 277 -0.03 -22.73 -7.27
C TYR A 277 -0.99 -21.63 -6.85
N ALA A 278 -1.14 -20.62 -7.72
CA ALA A 278 -2.10 -19.56 -7.57
C ALA A 278 -3.55 -20.09 -7.68
N LYS A 279 -4.38 -19.68 -6.74
CA LYS A 279 -5.82 -19.87 -6.70
C LYS A 279 -6.47 -18.51 -6.98
N ILE A 280 -7.27 -18.46 -8.03
CA ILE A 280 -8.10 -17.29 -8.36
C ILE A 280 -9.34 -17.37 -7.47
N MET A 281 -9.68 -16.30 -6.78
CA MET A 281 -10.93 -16.18 -6.02
C MET A 281 -11.65 -14.90 -6.40
N TRP A 282 -12.98 -14.99 -6.56
CA TRP A 282 -13.82 -13.83 -6.78
C TRP A 282 -15.15 -13.96 -6.04
N CYS A 283 -15.70 -12.83 -5.63
CA CYS A 283 -17.07 -12.74 -5.14
C CYS A 283 -17.63 -11.33 -5.35
N GLY A 284 -18.94 -11.19 -5.15
CA GLY A 284 -19.63 -9.91 -5.23
C GLY A 284 -19.68 -9.31 -6.64
N ILE A 285 -19.57 -10.12 -7.70
CA ILE A 285 -19.85 -9.65 -9.06
C ILE A 285 -21.37 -9.51 -9.20
N PRO A 286 -21.91 -8.35 -9.61
CA PRO A 286 -23.35 -8.16 -9.81
C PRO A 286 -23.91 -9.10 -10.87
N GLU A 287 -25.15 -9.59 -10.71
CA GLU A 287 -25.74 -10.57 -11.62
C GLU A 287 -25.80 -10.11 -13.07
N HIS A 288 -26.16 -8.85 -13.33
CA HIS A 288 -26.25 -8.34 -14.70
C HIS A 288 -24.86 -8.24 -15.36
N VAL A 289 -23.80 -7.94 -14.59
CA VAL A 289 -22.41 -8.01 -15.07
C VAL A 289 -22.03 -9.46 -15.33
N ALA A 290 -22.37 -10.38 -14.43
CA ALA A 290 -22.04 -11.79 -14.58
C ALA A 290 -22.71 -12.43 -15.81
N ARG A 291 -23.91 -11.96 -16.20
CA ARG A 291 -24.63 -12.40 -17.42
C ARG A 291 -23.97 -11.95 -18.72
N MET A 292 -23.06 -10.97 -18.67
CA MET A 292 -22.24 -10.60 -19.84
C MET A 292 -21.24 -11.72 -20.16
N LYS A 293 -20.75 -11.77 -21.41
CA LYS A 293 -19.76 -12.78 -21.86
C LYS A 293 -18.34 -12.45 -21.38
N LEU A 294 -18.16 -12.35 -20.06
CA LEU A 294 -16.91 -11.94 -19.43
C LEU A 294 -16.00 -13.13 -19.16
N LYS A 295 -14.71 -12.80 -19.01
CA LYS A 295 -13.68 -13.71 -18.55
C LYS A 295 -13.02 -13.17 -17.29
N ILE A 296 -12.60 -14.08 -16.44
CA ILE A 296 -11.67 -13.82 -15.35
C ILE A 296 -10.28 -14.26 -15.80
N ALA A 297 -9.30 -13.38 -15.67
CA ALA A 297 -7.98 -13.60 -16.21
C ALA A 297 -6.89 -13.32 -15.16
N LEU A 298 -5.86 -14.16 -15.16
CA LEU A 298 -4.69 -14.04 -14.30
C LEU A 298 -3.53 -13.44 -15.10
N TYR A 299 -2.90 -12.42 -14.55
CA TYR A 299 -1.76 -11.70 -15.16
C TYR A 299 -0.49 -11.91 -14.34
N GLY A 300 0.68 -11.92 -15.00
CA GLY A 300 1.98 -12.09 -14.35
C GLY A 300 2.47 -10.86 -13.60
N SER A 301 2.23 -9.69 -14.18
CA SER A 301 2.67 -8.40 -13.65
C SER A 301 1.86 -7.24 -14.23
N ARG A 302 1.91 -6.06 -13.61
CA ARG A 302 1.20 -4.86 -14.10
C ARG A 302 1.59 -4.39 -15.51
N THR A 303 2.77 -4.73 -16.00
CA THR A 303 3.28 -4.31 -17.32
C THR A 303 2.88 -5.28 -18.43
N GLU A 304 2.42 -6.48 -18.07
CA GLU A 304 1.96 -7.47 -19.04
C GLU A 304 0.60 -7.10 -19.61
N THR A 305 0.51 -7.07 -20.93
CA THR A 305 -0.73 -6.76 -21.67
C THR A 305 -1.60 -7.99 -21.91
N ASN A 306 -1.01 -9.18 -21.89
CA ASN A 306 -1.70 -10.44 -22.14
C ASN A 306 -1.85 -11.27 -20.87
N PRO A 307 -3.00 -11.92 -20.66
CA PRO A 307 -3.20 -12.79 -19.50
C PRO A 307 -2.41 -14.09 -19.63
N LEU A 308 -1.90 -14.60 -18.50
CA LEU A 308 -1.29 -15.93 -18.39
C LEU A 308 -2.33 -17.04 -18.57
N LYS A 309 -3.52 -16.84 -18.00
CA LYS A 309 -4.67 -17.73 -18.08
C LYS A 309 -5.96 -16.93 -18.11
N GLU A 310 -6.94 -17.42 -18.84
CA GLU A 310 -8.28 -16.86 -18.90
C GLU A 310 -9.31 -17.97 -18.72
N TYR A 311 -10.37 -17.65 -17.98
CA TYR A 311 -11.47 -18.56 -17.70
C TYR A 311 -12.80 -17.84 -17.94
N PRO A 312 -13.78 -18.47 -18.60
CA PRO A 312 -15.09 -17.87 -18.77
C PRO A 312 -15.81 -17.77 -17.42
N LEU A 313 -16.42 -16.62 -17.14
CA LEU A 313 -17.14 -16.40 -15.88
C LEU A 313 -18.44 -17.22 -15.81
N ASN A 314 -19.05 -17.52 -16.96
CA ASN A 314 -20.24 -18.36 -17.10
C ASN A 314 -21.42 -17.94 -16.18
N GLY A 315 -21.68 -16.64 -16.02
CA GLY A 315 -22.78 -16.18 -15.17
C GLY A 315 -22.49 -16.22 -13.66
N ARG A 316 -21.30 -16.65 -13.23
CA ARG A 316 -21.00 -16.84 -11.80
C ARG A 316 -20.64 -15.53 -11.12
N THR A 317 -21.37 -15.18 -10.07
CA THR A 317 -21.14 -13.98 -9.26
C THR A 317 -20.03 -14.16 -8.21
N TYR A 318 -19.68 -15.41 -7.90
CA TYR A 318 -18.58 -15.80 -7.03
C TYR A 318 -17.98 -17.14 -7.45
N GLY A 319 -16.78 -17.45 -6.98
CA GLY A 319 -16.14 -18.74 -7.20
C GLY A 319 -14.65 -18.74 -6.92
N SER A 320 -14.05 -19.89 -7.17
CA SER A 320 -12.60 -20.05 -7.13
C SER A 320 -12.12 -21.00 -8.21
N ILE A 321 -10.93 -20.77 -8.75
CA ILE A 321 -10.28 -21.61 -9.75
C ILE A 321 -8.84 -21.86 -9.32
N ASN A 322 -8.49 -23.14 -9.16
CA ASN A 322 -7.10 -23.54 -8.99
C ASN A 322 -6.40 -23.48 -10.35
N THR A 323 -5.23 -22.87 -10.40
CA THR A 323 -4.42 -22.80 -11.61
C THR A 323 -3.22 -23.74 -11.52
N ASN A 324 -2.46 -23.85 -12.60
CA ASN A 324 -1.14 -24.46 -12.64
C ASN A 324 -0.01 -23.43 -12.70
N ILE A 325 -0.31 -22.16 -12.40
CA ILE A 325 0.65 -21.07 -12.37
C ILE A 325 1.25 -21.01 -10.95
N PRO A 326 2.58 -21.10 -10.78
CA PRO A 326 3.20 -20.97 -9.47
C PRO A 326 2.85 -19.64 -8.80
N LEU A 327 2.64 -19.66 -7.48
CA LEU A 327 2.31 -18.45 -6.73
C LEU A 327 3.53 -17.54 -6.61
N ASN A 328 3.48 -16.44 -7.36
CA ASN A 328 4.55 -15.44 -7.44
C ASN A 328 4.03 -14.03 -7.12
N PRO A 329 4.88 -13.15 -6.55
CA PRO A 329 4.52 -11.74 -6.35
C PRO A 329 4.23 -11.03 -7.67
N GLY A 330 3.30 -10.08 -7.64
CA GLY A 330 2.86 -9.34 -8.84
C GLY A 330 1.67 -9.96 -9.57
N LEU A 331 1.36 -11.24 -9.30
CA LEU A 331 0.16 -11.88 -9.83
C LEU A 331 -1.08 -11.10 -9.44
N HIS A 332 -1.99 -10.87 -10.38
CA HIS A 332 -3.26 -10.21 -10.10
C HIS A 332 -4.35 -10.68 -11.07
N ILE A 333 -5.58 -10.41 -10.68
CA ILE A 333 -6.77 -10.83 -11.43
C ILE A 333 -7.38 -9.62 -12.12
N GLN A 334 -7.85 -9.83 -13.34
CA GLN A 334 -8.70 -8.87 -14.03
C GLN A 334 -10.00 -9.56 -14.47
N LEU A 335 -11.12 -8.87 -14.24
CA LEU A 335 -12.38 -9.17 -14.90
C LEU A 335 -12.41 -8.38 -16.20
N LEU A 336 -12.57 -9.05 -17.33
CA LEU A 336 -12.43 -8.42 -18.64
C LEU A 336 -13.39 -8.98 -19.69
N GLN A 337 -13.59 -8.18 -20.74
CA GLN A 337 -14.16 -8.60 -22.00
C GLN A 337 -13.03 -8.78 -23.02
N SER A 338 -13.11 -9.83 -23.84
CA SER A 338 -12.14 -10.07 -24.90
C SER A 338 -12.84 -10.08 -26.26
N GLU A 339 -12.39 -9.27 -27.20
CA GLU A 339 -12.93 -9.19 -28.55
C GLU A 339 -11.85 -9.57 -29.56
N LYS A 340 -12.21 -10.41 -30.54
CA LYS A 340 -11.30 -10.78 -31.62
C LYS A 340 -11.50 -9.82 -32.78
N ILE A 341 -10.55 -8.92 -32.97
CA ILE A 341 -10.54 -7.98 -34.09
C ILE A 341 -9.71 -8.61 -35.21
N SER A 342 -10.28 -8.68 -36.41
CA SER A 342 -9.54 -9.16 -37.59
C SER A 342 -8.84 -7.97 -38.24
N TYR A 343 -7.52 -8.06 -38.34
CA TYR A 343 -6.68 -7.07 -39.01
C TYR A 343 -6.16 -7.68 -40.32
N TYR A 344 -6.69 -7.19 -41.44
CA TYR A 344 -6.59 -7.85 -42.76
C TYR A 344 -7.13 -9.30 -42.73
N PHE A 345 -7.28 -9.93 -43.90
CA PHE A 345 -7.96 -11.24 -44.04
C PHE A 345 -7.31 -12.41 -43.26
N ILE A 346 -6.14 -12.22 -42.63
CA ILE A 346 -5.28 -13.31 -42.14
C ILE A 346 -4.85 -13.13 -40.66
N PHE A 347 -4.79 -11.92 -40.11
CA PHE A 347 -4.34 -11.70 -38.73
C PHE A 347 -5.52 -11.40 -37.80
N LYS A 348 -5.55 -12.04 -36.63
CA LYS A 348 -6.54 -11.78 -35.59
C LYS A 348 -5.81 -11.33 -34.33
N THR A 349 -6.16 -10.14 -33.83
CA THR A 349 -5.69 -9.65 -32.54
C THR A 349 -6.83 -9.76 -31.53
N THR A 350 -6.49 -10.12 -30.30
CA THR A 350 -7.46 -10.10 -29.20
C THR A 350 -7.29 -8.79 -28.47
N HIS A 351 -8.35 -7.98 -28.46
CA HIS A 351 -8.42 -6.78 -27.66
C HIS A 351 -9.09 -7.10 -26.32
N TYR A 352 -8.47 -6.66 -25.24
CA TYR A 352 -8.99 -6.85 -23.89
C TYR A 352 -9.49 -5.51 -23.35
N THR A 353 -10.72 -5.50 -22.86
CA THR A 353 -11.29 -4.36 -22.14
C THR A 353 -11.47 -4.77 -20.69
N THR A 354 -10.64 -4.21 -19.80
CA THR A 354 -10.69 -4.49 -18.36
C THR A 354 -11.86 -3.76 -17.73
N ILE A 355 -12.66 -4.50 -16.95
CA ILE A 355 -13.80 -4.00 -16.18
C ILE A 355 -13.36 -3.74 -14.74
N TRP A 356 -12.75 -4.75 -14.12
CA TRP A 356 -12.19 -4.61 -12.77
C TRP A 356 -10.82 -5.24 -12.68
N LYS A 357 -9.95 -4.62 -11.88
CA LYS A 357 -8.61 -5.10 -11.58
C LYS A 357 -8.46 -5.29 -10.08
N GLY A 358 -8.04 -6.49 -9.68
CA GLY A 358 -7.68 -6.82 -8.30
C GLY A 358 -6.28 -6.31 -7.93
N PRO A 359 -5.95 -6.32 -6.63
CA PRO A 359 -4.61 -6.00 -6.14
C PRO A 359 -3.55 -6.97 -6.68
N GLU A 360 -2.30 -6.48 -6.78
CA GLU A 360 -1.15 -7.36 -6.95
C GLU A 360 -0.89 -8.19 -5.69
N PHE A 361 -0.54 -9.46 -5.92
CA PHE A 361 -0.16 -10.39 -4.88
C PHE A 361 1.20 -10.00 -4.28
N ASP A 362 1.26 -9.93 -2.95
CA ASP A 362 2.49 -9.66 -2.19
C ASP A 362 3.20 -10.96 -1.82
N GLU A 363 4.54 -10.97 -1.92
CA GLU A 363 5.35 -12.18 -1.67
C GLU A 363 5.21 -12.76 -0.26
N ALA A 364 4.87 -11.94 0.74
CA ALA A 364 4.69 -12.37 2.13
C ALA A 364 3.21 -12.36 2.54
N ASN A 365 2.29 -12.36 1.57
CA ASN A 365 0.85 -12.27 1.79
C ASN A 365 0.48 -11.09 2.72
N LYS A 366 1.16 -9.95 2.56
CA LYS A 366 0.98 -8.72 3.33
C LYS A 366 1.34 -8.83 4.82
N ILE A 367 2.10 -9.86 5.19
CA ILE A 367 2.54 -10.08 6.58
C ILE A 367 3.96 -9.50 6.78
N PRO A 368 4.15 -8.54 7.71
CA PRO A 368 5.48 -8.02 8.02
C PRO A 368 6.34 -9.05 8.77
N PRO A 369 7.68 -8.88 8.79
CA PRO A 369 8.57 -9.77 9.55
C PRO A 369 8.25 -9.78 11.05
N ILE A 370 8.41 -10.94 11.69
CA ILE A 370 8.27 -11.10 13.14
C ILE A 370 9.63 -11.05 13.84
N ASN A 371 9.71 -10.38 14.98
CA ASN A 371 10.94 -10.27 15.77
C ASN A 371 11.41 -11.63 16.31
N ILE A 372 12.72 -11.86 16.28
CA ILE A 372 13.36 -12.98 16.98
C ILE A 372 13.61 -12.55 18.43
N ARG A 373 12.92 -13.19 19.39
CA ARG A 373 12.93 -12.77 20.79
C ARG A 373 14.35 -12.73 21.37
N GLY A 374 14.75 -11.54 21.84
CA GLY A 374 16.05 -11.30 22.49
C GLY A 374 17.18 -10.93 21.53
N TYR A 375 16.89 -10.75 20.23
CA TYR A 375 17.91 -10.46 19.22
C TYR A 375 17.49 -9.31 18.31
N GLN A 376 18.49 -8.61 17.76
CA GLN A 376 18.29 -7.53 16.79
C GLN A 376 18.10 -8.11 15.37
N SER A 377 17.14 -9.02 15.26
CA SER A 377 16.82 -9.72 14.02
C SER A 377 15.33 -10.07 13.92
N SER A 378 14.87 -10.35 12.70
CA SER A 378 13.48 -10.74 12.42
C SER A 378 13.41 -11.83 11.36
N LEU A 379 12.32 -12.58 11.37
CA LEU A 379 12.02 -13.70 10.48
C LEU A 379 10.77 -13.39 9.66
N GLN A 380 10.76 -13.73 8.38
CA GLN A 380 9.59 -13.62 7.53
C GLN A 380 9.41 -14.87 6.66
N LEU A 381 8.17 -15.31 6.51
CA LEU A 381 7.74 -16.28 5.51
C LEU A 381 7.39 -15.52 4.23
N TYR A 382 7.90 -15.97 3.10
CA TYR A 382 7.51 -15.46 1.79
C TYR A 382 7.43 -16.60 0.77
N THR A 383 6.82 -16.34 -0.39
CA THR A 383 6.78 -17.27 -1.52
C THR A 383 7.71 -16.84 -2.64
N LYS A 384 8.32 -17.82 -3.28
CA LYS A 384 8.98 -17.68 -4.58
C LYS A 384 8.75 -18.95 -5.38
N ASP A 385 8.28 -18.78 -6.60
CA ASP A 385 7.95 -19.85 -7.54
C ASP A 385 7.02 -20.93 -6.96
N GLY A 386 6.09 -20.51 -6.10
CA GLY A 386 5.17 -21.41 -5.40
C GLY A 386 5.79 -22.19 -4.24
N TYR A 387 7.01 -21.87 -3.82
CA TYR A 387 7.68 -22.50 -2.69
C TYR A 387 7.77 -21.56 -1.49
N ALA A 388 7.62 -22.15 -0.30
CA ALA A 388 7.82 -21.49 0.97
C ALA A 388 9.30 -21.17 1.16
N CYS A 389 9.58 -19.90 1.42
CA CYS A 389 10.91 -19.38 1.62
C CYS A 389 10.99 -18.64 2.95
N ALA A 390 12.17 -18.62 3.55
CA ALA A 390 12.43 -17.92 4.80
C ALA A 390 13.40 -16.77 4.57
N ARG A 391 13.13 -15.63 5.19
CA ARG A 391 13.99 -14.45 5.14
C ARG A 391 14.35 -14.00 6.55
N LEU A 392 15.63 -13.78 6.78
CA LEU A 392 16.17 -13.18 7.99
C LEU A 392 16.55 -11.73 7.70
N TYR A 393 16.06 -10.84 8.56
CA TYR A 393 16.46 -9.45 8.61
C TYR A 393 17.41 -9.30 9.79
N ILE A 394 18.68 -8.99 9.52
CA ILE A 394 19.71 -8.83 10.55
C ILE A 394 20.10 -7.35 10.63
N LYS A 395 19.98 -6.70 11.80
CA LYS A 395 20.47 -5.33 11.93
C LYS A 395 21.98 -5.28 11.70
N LYS A 396 22.47 -4.31 10.94
CA LYS A 396 23.91 -4.09 10.70
C LYS A 396 24.70 -3.86 11.99
N SER A 397 24.06 -3.36 13.04
CA SER A 397 24.64 -3.22 14.38
C SER A 397 24.85 -4.56 15.12
N PHE A 398 24.16 -5.63 14.72
CA PHE A 398 24.32 -6.96 15.29
C PHE A 398 25.49 -7.71 14.63
N THR A 399 26.69 -7.17 14.75
CA THR A 399 27.89 -7.64 14.01
C THR A 399 28.32 -9.06 14.38
N SER A 400 28.02 -9.53 15.59
CA SER A 400 28.37 -10.87 16.08
C SER A 400 27.32 -11.94 15.74
N TRP A 401 26.29 -11.61 14.95
CA TRP A 401 25.13 -12.48 14.75
C TRP A 401 25.49 -13.89 14.30
N LYS A 402 26.47 -14.07 13.40
CA LYS A 402 26.88 -15.40 12.92
C LYS A 402 27.44 -16.29 14.02
N ASN A 403 28.11 -15.72 15.01
CA ASN A 403 28.62 -16.47 16.16
C ASN A 403 27.47 -16.82 17.11
N VAL A 404 26.52 -15.90 17.31
CA VAL A 404 25.35 -16.12 18.18
C VAL A 404 24.37 -17.13 17.57
N PHE A 405 24.28 -17.17 16.24
CA PHE A 405 23.37 -17.99 15.45
C PHE A 405 24.07 -19.22 14.82
N ASP A 406 25.28 -19.56 15.26
CA ASP A 406 26.12 -20.63 14.71
C ASP A 406 25.43 -22.01 14.72
N ASN A 407 24.59 -22.26 15.72
CA ASN A 407 23.80 -23.47 15.92
C ASN A 407 22.29 -23.22 15.80
N SER A 408 21.91 -22.06 15.25
CA SER A 408 20.51 -21.72 15.03
C SER A 408 20.04 -22.16 13.64
N TRP A 409 18.77 -22.47 13.54
CA TRP A 409 18.18 -23.00 12.31
C TRP A 409 16.73 -22.55 12.17
N VAL A 410 16.29 -22.48 10.92
CA VAL A 410 14.90 -22.15 10.57
C VAL A 410 14.27 -23.40 9.96
N GLY A 411 13.18 -23.86 10.56
CA GLY A 411 12.37 -24.95 10.04
C GLY A 411 11.14 -24.44 9.31
N ILE A 412 10.77 -25.10 8.22
CA ILE A 412 9.51 -24.92 7.50
C ILE A 412 8.55 -26.04 7.87
N TYR A 413 7.33 -25.68 8.23
CA TYR A 413 6.28 -26.59 8.70
C TYR A 413 5.07 -26.47 7.78
N THR A 414 4.39 -27.59 7.53
CA THR A 414 3.22 -27.64 6.64
C THR A 414 1.90 -27.51 7.38
N SER A 415 1.90 -27.67 8.71
CA SER A 415 0.72 -27.45 9.55
C SER A 415 0.99 -26.52 10.72
N LYS A 416 -0.04 -25.77 11.11
CA LYS A 416 -0.02 -24.94 12.32
C LYS A 416 0.18 -25.75 13.60
N THR A 417 -0.26 -27.02 13.61
CA THR A 417 -0.24 -27.92 14.76
C THR A 417 1.03 -28.75 14.88
N ASP A 418 1.98 -28.62 13.94
CA ASP A 418 3.19 -29.43 13.95
C ASP A 418 4.07 -29.10 15.18
N ASP A 419 4.61 -30.11 15.83
CA ASP A 419 5.63 -29.94 16.86
C ASP A 419 6.96 -29.49 16.24
N ASN A 420 7.85 -28.90 17.04
CA ASN A 420 9.13 -28.37 16.55
C ASN A 420 10.07 -29.42 15.92
N ALA A 421 9.86 -30.70 16.20
CA ALA A 421 10.60 -31.80 15.58
C ALA A 421 10.04 -32.25 14.21
N LYS A 422 8.86 -31.77 13.81
CA LYS A 422 8.13 -32.20 12.60
C LYS A 422 8.31 -31.22 11.43
N TYR A 423 9.40 -30.46 11.39
CA TYR A 423 9.68 -29.62 10.23
C TYR A 423 9.81 -30.50 8.97
N LYS A 424 9.37 -29.96 7.83
CA LYS A 424 9.47 -30.63 6.54
C LYS A 424 10.85 -30.47 5.93
N GLU A 425 11.38 -29.26 6.04
CA GLU A 425 12.72 -28.88 5.61
C GLU A 425 13.27 -27.86 6.61
N PHE A 426 14.59 -27.75 6.70
CA PHE A 426 15.24 -26.75 7.53
C PHE A 426 16.56 -26.30 6.90
N GLU A 427 17.03 -25.14 7.31
CA GLU A 427 18.37 -24.67 6.99
C GLU A 427 18.99 -23.96 8.20
N TRP A 428 20.30 -24.10 8.34
CA TRP A 428 21.07 -23.36 9.34
C TRP A 428 21.06 -21.87 9.00
N SER A 429 20.81 -21.03 10.00
CA SER A 429 20.63 -19.59 9.75
C SER A 429 21.86 -18.92 9.14
N ILE A 430 23.06 -19.44 9.43
CA ILE A 430 24.32 -18.94 8.85
C ILE A 430 24.52 -19.30 7.36
N ASN A 431 23.76 -20.27 6.85
CA ASN A 431 23.82 -20.72 5.45
C ASN A 431 22.86 -19.95 4.53
N PHE A 432 21.98 -19.12 5.08
CA PHE A 432 21.10 -18.29 4.29
C PHE A 432 21.93 -17.37 3.37
N LYS A 433 21.50 -17.22 2.13
CA LYS A 433 22.22 -16.44 1.12
C LYS A 433 21.92 -14.96 1.32
N LYS A 434 22.96 -14.12 1.38
CA LYS A 434 22.79 -12.66 1.43
C LYS A 434 22.15 -12.19 0.12
N ARG A 435 21.07 -11.40 0.21
CA ARG A 435 20.46 -10.75 -0.95
C ARG A 435 21.39 -9.63 -1.43
N LEU A 436 21.73 -9.60 -2.73
CA LEU A 436 22.47 -8.49 -3.33
C LEU A 436 21.54 -7.28 -3.42
N GLU A 437 22.04 -6.11 -3.00
CA GLU A 437 21.27 -4.88 -2.86
C GLU A 437 20.90 -4.31 -4.24
N ASP A 438 19.64 -3.92 -4.44
CA ASP A 438 19.30 -2.91 -5.45
C ASP A 438 18.70 -1.63 -4.84
N ASP A 439 18.24 -1.65 -3.57
CA ASP A 439 17.80 -0.44 -2.86
C ASP A 439 17.45 -0.74 -1.37
N CYS A 440 18.41 -1.34 -0.63
CA CYS A 440 18.13 -1.95 0.67
C CYS A 440 18.25 -0.97 1.85
N PRO A 441 17.49 -1.20 2.93
CA PRO A 441 17.33 -0.26 4.03
C PRO A 441 18.64 -0.06 4.78
N VAL A 442 18.92 1.18 5.16
CA VAL A 442 20.20 1.64 5.73
C VAL A 442 20.67 0.76 6.90
N ASP A 443 19.75 0.14 7.64
CA ASP A 443 20.03 -0.55 8.91
C ASP A 443 20.06 -2.09 8.88
N TYR A 444 19.68 -2.75 7.77
CA TYR A 444 19.55 -4.22 7.75
C TYR A 444 20.29 -4.91 6.62
N GLU A 445 20.81 -6.11 6.91
CA GLU A 445 21.22 -7.09 5.93
C GLU A 445 20.13 -8.17 5.81
N ILE A 446 19.76 -8.50 4.57
CA ILE A 446 18.73 -9.48 4.29
C ILE A 446 19.38 -10.79 3.83
N TYR A 447 19.02 -11.88 4.49
CA TYR A 447 19.46 -13.23 4.18
C TYR A 447 18.26 -14.11 3.85
N GLN A 448 18.37 -14.95 2.82
CA GLN A 448 17.26 -15.71 2.26
C GLN A 448 17.60 -17.20 2.15
N TYR A 449 16.59 -18.02 2.36
CA TYR A 449 16.61 -19.45 2.13
C TYR A 449 15.36 -19.84 1.34
N GLU A 450 15.59 -20.49 0.20
CA GLU A 450 14.57 -20.98 -0.72
C GLU A 450 14.50 -22.50 -0.54
N SER A 451 13.33 -23.01 -0.12
CA SER A 451 13.13 -24.43 0.14
C SER A 451 12.46 -25.15 -1.03
N GLY A 452 12.40 -26.48 -0.98
CA GLY A 452 11.58 -27.29 -1.87
C GLY A 452 10.14 -27.52 -1.37
N VAL A 453 9.72 -26.87 -0.27
CA VAL A 453 8.39 -27.05 0.31
C VAL A 453 7.40 -26.10 -0.37
N HIS A 454 6.32 -26.63 -0.92
CA HIS A 454 5.27 -25.78 -1.52
C HIS A 454 4.64 -24.84 -0.48
N ILE A 455 4.42 -23.58 -0.87
CA ILE A 455 3.65 -22.65 -0.06
C ILE A 455 2.16 -23.02 -0.15
N GLY A 456 1.44 -22.93 0.97
CA GLY A 456 0.05 -23.32 0.99
C GLY A 456 -0.59 -23.08 2.36
N PRO A 457 -1.92 -23.21 2.47
CA PRO A 457 -2.64 -22.95 3.72
C PRO A 457 -2.04 -23.75 4.89
N GLY A 458 -1.72 -23.06 5.99
CA GLY A 458 -1.14 -23.67 7.19
C GLY A 458 0.39 -23.72 7.23
N VAL A 459 1.08 -23.42 6.14
CA VAL A 459 2.55 -23.38 6.10
C VAL A 459 3.07 -22.25 7.00
N GLN A 460 4.13 -22.51 7.76
CA GLN A 460 4.76 -21.51 8.65
C GLN A 460 6.26 -21.77 8.78
N VAL A 461 7.02 -20.77 9.20
CA VAL A 461 8.44 -20.91 9.56
C VAL A 461 8.67 -20.58 11.03
N ARG A 462 9.63 -21.30 11.62
CA ARG A 462 10.02 -21.10 13.02
C ARG A 462 11.53 -21.03 13.13
N PHE A 463 12.01 -20.14 14.00
CA PHE A 463 13.43 -19.99 14.30
C PHE A 463 13.76 -20.65 15.63
N MET A 464 14.73 -21.56 15.61
CA MET A 464 15.29 -22.21 16.79
C MET A 464 16.70 -21.68 17.03
N LEU A 465 16.98 -21.23 18.25
CA LEU A 465 18.27 -20.63 18.59
C LEU A 465 19.41 -21.66 18.65
N THR A 466 19.10 -22.88 19.07
CA THR A 466 20.07 -23.97 19.25
C THR A 466 19.59 -25.20 18.50
N ARG A 467 20.41 -26.25 18.50
CA ARG A 467 20.03 -27.58 17.96
C ARG A 467 18.82 -28.20 18.67
N ASN A 468 18.41 -27.69 19.84
CA ASN A 468 17.28 -28.19 20.60
C ASN A 468 15.94 -27.60 20.09
N TYR A 469 14.96 -28.48 19.84
CA TYR A 469 13.58 -28.13 19.45
C TYR A 469 12.86 -27.21 20.44
N GLY A 470 13.24 -27.20 21.72
CA GLY A 470 12.67 -26.32 22.74
C GLY A 470 13.16 -24.87 22.67
N SER A 471 14.11 -24.54 21.77
CA SER A 471 14.77 -23.22 21.73
C SER A 471 14.11 -22.22 20.77
N GLU A 472 12.79 -22.33 20.57
CA GLU A 472 12.04 -21.46 19.66
C GLU A 472 12.08 -19.99 20.10
N LYS A 473 12.56 -19.12 19.21
CA LYS A 473 12.60 -17.67 19.45
C LYS A 473 11.65 -16.87 18.56
N ALA A 474 11.19 -17.43 17.45
CA ALA A 474 10.19 -16.83 16.58
C ALA A 474 9.36 -17.89 15.84
N ARG A 475 8.12 -17.52 15.51
CA ARG A 475 7.16 -18.31 14.73
C ARG A 475 6.31 -17.37 13.89
N THR A 476 6.24 -17.57 12.58
CA THR A 476 5.36 -16.76 11.73
C THR A 476 3.91 -17.19 11.90
N VAL A 477 2.98 -16.30 11.52
CA VAL A 477 1.59 -16.71 11.32
C VAL A 477 1.54 -17.80 10.23
N PRO A 478 0.62 -18.77 10.33
CA PRO A 478 0.38 -19.71 9.26
C PRO A 478 -0.10 -18.99 8.00
N TRP A 479 0.36 -19.43 6.85
CA TRP A 479 -0.06 -18.93 5.56
C TRP A 479 -1.56 -19.13 5.39
N GLU A 480 -2.27 -18.08 5.00
CA GLU A 480 -3.72 -18.11 4.86
C GLU A 480 -4.15 -18.78 3.57
N GLU A 481 -5.42 -19.21 3.56
CA GLU A 481 -6.07 -19.69 2.34
C GLU A 481 -6.37 -18.57 1.36
#